data_AF-A0AAW8UFQ9-F1
#
_entry.id   AF-A0AAW8UFQ9-F1
#
_cell.length_a   1.000
_cell.length_b   1.000
_cell.length_c   1.000
_cell.angle_alpha   90.00
_cell.angle_beta   90.00
_cell.angle_gamma   90.00
#
_symmetry.space_group_name_H-M   'P 1'
#
loop_
_entity.id
_entity.type
_entity.pdbx_description
1 polymer ?
#
loop_
_entity_poly.entity_id
_entity_poly.type
_entity_poly.pdbx_seq_one_letter_code
_entity_poly.pdbx_strand_id
1 'polypeptide(L)'
;MSGKTYDLKNEIEARELFDLQAEKIKNLKKELDDCIQTLISVSILANGDENIVIGNFVDSKLSKFAKTHENVTKYIEKVTGKNIDVVLAENVALEEAEGDL
;
A
#
# COMPACT_ATOMS: atom_id res chain seq x y z
N MET A 1 19.09 -47.95 4.72
CA MET A 1 19.73 -46.68 4.32
C MET A 1 18.81 -45.75 3.52
N SER A 2 17.66 -46.18 2.96
CA SER A 2 16.84 -45.30 2.10
C SER A 2 15.96 -44.27 2.84
N GLY A 3 15.49 -44.56 4.07
CA GLY A 3 14.60 -43.65 4.79
C GLY A 3 15.24 -42.30 5.16
N LYS A 4 16.46 -42.32 5.70
CA LYS A 4 17.16 -41.11 6.17
C LYS A 4 17.53 -40.14 5.02
N THR A 5 17.72 -40.66 3.82
CA THR A 5 18.03 -39.87 2.62
C THR A 5 16.78 -39.25 2.00
N TYR A 6 15.63 -39.93 2.09
CA TYR A 6 14.34 -39.39 1.65
C TYR A 6 13.87 -38.24 2.54
N ASP A 7 14.04 -38.37 3.86
CA ASP A 7 13.70 -37.32 4.82
C ASP A 7 14.54 -36.05 4.59
N LEU A 8 15.86 -36.19 4.38
CA LEU A 8 16.73 -35.05 4.07
C LEU A 8 16.33 -34.33 2.77
N LYS A 9 15.93 -35.08 1.75
CA LYS A 9 15.51 -34.51 0.46
C LYS A 9 14.24 -33.67 0.61
N ASN A 10 13.26 -34.16 1.36
CA ASN A 10 12.01 -33.44 1.61
C ASN A 10 12.25 -32.16 2.41
N GLU A 11 13.17 -32.17 3.38
CA GLU A 11 13.54 -30.98 4.15
C GLU A 11 14.21 -29.90 3.28
N ILE A 12 15.07 -30.31 2.34
CA ILE A 12 15.72 -29.38 1.39
C ILE A 12 14.68 -28.76 0.46
N GLU A 13 13.81 -29.57 -0.15
CA GLU A 13 12.74 -29.07 -1.03
C GLU A 13 11.81 -28.10 -0.29
N ALA A 14 11.46 -28.38 0.97
CA ALA A 14 10.66 -27.47 1.78
C ALA A 14 11.35 -26.11 1.97
N ARG A 15 12.66 -26.10 2.27
CA ARG A 15 13.43 -24.84 2.42
C ARG A 15 13.49 -24.04 1.12
N GLU A 16 13.75 -24.70 0.00
CA GLU A 16 13.78 -24.04 -1.32
C GLU A 16 12.42 -23.39 -1.66
N LEU A 17 11.31 -24.06 -1.31
CA LEU A 17 9.97 -23.49 -1.46
C LEU A 17 9.73 -22.28 -0.54
N PHE A 18 10.22 -22.31 0.70
CA PHE A 18 10.16 -21.16 1.61
C PHE A 18 10.93 -19.97 1.07
N ASP A 19 12.16 -20.18 0.60
CA ASP A 19 13.01 -19.12 0.03
C ASP A 19 12.35 -18.50 -1.22
N LEU A 20 11.77 -19.34 -2.08
CA LEU A 20 11.04 -18.87 -3.27
C LEU A 20 9.80 -18.03 -2.88
N GLN A 21 9.07 -18.42 -1.84
CA GLN A 21 7.94 -17.64 -1.35
C GLN A 21 8.39 -16.31 -0.74
N ALA A 22 9.47 -16.29 0.03
CA ALA A 22 10.03 -15.08 0.61
C ALA A 22 10.45 -14.07 -0.47
N GLU A 23 11.11 -14.53 -1.54
CA GLU A 23 11.51 -13.68 -2.65
C GLU A 23 10.30 -13.14 -3.44
N LYS A 24 9.27 -13.97 -3.65
CA LYS A 24 7.99 -13.50 -4.26
C LYS A 24 7.32 -12.42 -3.42
N ILE A 25 7.24 -12.61 -2.11
CA ILE A 25 6.64 -11.62 -1.20
C ILE A 25 7.44 -10.31 -1.24
N LYS A 26 8.76 -10.38 -1.26
CA LYS A 26 9.63 -9.21 -1.35
C LYS A 26 9.41 -8.44 -2.65
N ASN A 27 9.32 -9.14 -3.79
CA ASN A 27 9.04 -8.50 -5.08
C ASN A 27 7.67 -7.85 -5.12
N LEU A 28 6.63 -8.53 -4.62
CA LEU A 28 5.27 -7.96 -4.53
C LEU A 28 5.22 -6.71 -3.63
N LYS A 29 5.95 -6.71 -2.51
CA LYS A 29 6.04 -5.51 -1.65
C LYS A 29 6.68 -4.34 -2.38
N LYS A 30 7.75 -4.59 -3.13
CA LYS A 30 8.40 -3.56 -3.94
C LYS A 30 7.46 -3.02 -5.02
N GLU A 31 6.77 -3.89 -5.75
CA GLU A 31 5.80 -3.48 -6.77
C GLU A 31 4.66 -2.64 -6.18
N LEU A 32 4.19 -2.99 -4.98
CA LEU A 32 3.20 -2.20 -4.25
C LEU A 32 3.74 -0.81 -3.87
N ASP A 33 4.97 -0.74 -3.36
CA ASP A 33 5.62 0.53 -3.02
C ASP A 33 5.80 1.42 -4.26
N ASP A 34 6.27 0.86 -5.37
CA ASP A 34 6.45 1.56 -6.65
C ASP A 34 5.10 2.09 -7.20
N CYS A 35 4.04 1.28 -7.09
CA CYS A 35 2.68 1.67 -7.44
C CYS A 35 2.18 2.85 -6.59
N ILE A 36 2.37 2.79 -5.28
CA ILE A 36 1.99 3.86 -4.34
C ILE A 36 2.75 5.15 -4.66
N GLN A 37 4.06 5.09 -4.94
CA GLN A 37 4.83 6.27 -5.34
C GLN A 37 4.33 6.88 -6.65
N THR A 38 3.92 6.04 -7.60
CA THR A 38 3.33 6.49 -8.86
C THR A 38 2.02 7.24 -8.62
N LEU A 39 1.13 6.69 -7.78
CA LEU A 39 -0.13 7.34 -7.42
C LEU A 39 0.08 8.70 -6.74
N ILE A 40 1.02 8.79 -5.80
CA ILE A 40 1.40 10.06 -5.15
C ILE A 40 1.85 11.09 -6.21
N SER A 41 2.69 10.67 -7.14
CA SER A 41 3.20 11.55 -8.21
C SER A 41 2.07 12.05 -9.11
N VAL A 42 1.15 11.15 -9.50
CA VAL A 42 -0.05 11.51 -10.27
C VAL A 42 -0.92 12.51 -9.50
N SER A 43 -1.13 12.32 -8.21
CA SER A 43 -1.94 13.24 -7.42
C SER A 43 -1.33 14.64 -7.33
N ILE A 44 0.00 14.73 -7.12
CA ILE A 44 0.72 16.01 -7.12
C ILE A 44 0.53 16.75 -8.46
N LEU A 45 0.69 16.04 -9.58
CA LEU A 45 0.52 16.62 -10.91
C LEU A 45 -0.95 17.04 -11.15
N ALA A 46 -1.91 16.18 -10.81
CA ALA A 46 -3.33 16.46 -11.00
C ALA A 46 -3.81 17.69 -10.20
N ASN A 47 -3.34 17.83 -8.96
CA ASN A 47 -3.62 19.01 -8.13
C ASN A 47 -2.91 20.28 -8.63
N GLY A 48 -1.76 20.15 -9.29
CA GLY A 48 -1.02 21.26 -9.90
C GLY A 48 -1.63 21.77 -11.21
N ASP A 49 -2.18 20.88 -12.03
CA ASP A 49 -2.78 21.18 -13.35
C ASP A 49 -4.27 21.58 -13.27
N GLU A 50 -4.72 22.14 -12.14
CA GLU A 50 -6.12 22.51 -11.84
C GLU A 50 -7.14 21.34 -11.89
N ASN A 51 -6.69 20.10 -12.10
CA ASN A 51 -7.55 18.92 -12.12
C ASN A 51 -7.75 18.33 -10.71
N ILE A 52 -8.23 19.20 -9.82
CA ILE A 52 -8.41 18.96 -8.37
C ILE A 52 -9.33 17.76 -8.12
N VAL A 53 -10.31 17.51 -9.00
CA VAL A 53 -11.21 16.36 -8.86
C VAL A 53 -10.45 15.04 -8.97
N ILE A 54 -9.54 14.91 -9.94
CA ILE A 54 -8.72 13.71 -10.07
C ILE A 54 -7.73 13.59 -8.91
N GLY A 55 -7.09 14.69 -8.50
CA GLY A 55 -6.19 14.71 -7.34
C GLY A 55 -6.89 14.22 -6.08
N ASN A 56 -8.04 14.79 -5.75
CA ASN A 56 -8.85 14.39 -4.60
C ASN A 56 -9.29 12.92 -4.66
N PHE A 57 -9.65 12.41 -5.85
CA PHE A 57 -10.00 11.00 -6.01
C PHE A 57 -8.80 10.09 -5.71
N VAL A 58 -7.61 10.43 -6.23
CA VAL A 58 -6.39 9.66 -5.97
C VAL A 58 -6.00 9.74 -4.49
N ASP A 59 -6.11 10.92 -3.86
CA ASP A 59 -5.82 11.13 -2.45
C ASP A 59 -6.74 10.31 -1.53
N SER A 60 -8.04 10.22 -1.86
CA SER A 60 -8.99 9.35 -1.17
C SER A 60 -8.60 7.87 -1.27
N LYS A 61 -8.12 7.41 -2.42
CA LYS A 61 -7.60 6.03 -2.54
C LYS A 61 -6.33 5.81 -1.74
N LEU A 62 -5.40 6.77 -1.79
CA LEU A 62 -4.16 6.73 -1.03
C LEU A 62 -4.42 6.68 0.49
N SER A 63 -5.43 7.37 1.01
CA SER A 63 -5.71 7.38 2.45
C SER A 63 -5.93 5.99 3.05
N LYS A 64 -6.43 5.03 2.25
CA LYS A 64 -6.61 3.62 2.68
C LYS A 64 -5.28 2.91 2.98
N PHE A 65 -4.17 3.40 2.44
CA PHE A 65 -2.82 2.85 2.64
C PHE A 65 -2.01 3.59 3.70
N ALA A 66 -2.50 4.72 4.22
CA ALA A 66 -1.71 5.60 5.08
C ALA A 66 -1.21 4.90 6.37
N LYS A 67 -2.06 4.09 7.02
CA LYS A 67 -1.70 3.37 8.24
C LYS A 67 -0.58 2.34 8.07
N THR A 68 -0.33 1.90 6.85
CA THR A 68 0.62 0.81 6.55
C THR A 68 1.82 1.27 5.74
N HIS A 69 1.77 2.45 5.12
CA HIS A 69 2.83 2.99 4.27
C HIS A 69 3.21 4.41 4.70
N GLU A 70 4.41 4.56 5.27
CA GLU A 70 4.90 5.83 5.83
C GLU A 70 4.93 6.97 4.81
N ASN A 71 5.30 6.68 3.56
CA ASN A 71 5.35 7.69 2.50
C ASN A 71 3.96 8.24 2.15
N VAL A 72 2.93 7.41 2.24
CA VAL A 72 1.53 7.84 2.04
C VAL A 72 1.09 8.74 3.18
N THR A 73 1.38 8.35 4.43
CA THR A 73 1.10 9.19 5.60
C THR A 73 1.75 10.56 5.45
N LYS A 74 3.07 10.61 5.21
CA LYS A 74 3.80 11.88 5.03
C LYS A 74 3.24 12.74 3.91
N TYR A 75 2.85 12.12 2.80
CA TYR A 75 2.24 12.82 1.68
C TYR A 75 0.91 13.48 2.06
N ILE A 76 0.00 12.72 2.65
CA ILE A 76 -1.34 13.21 3.03
C ILE A 76 -1.23 14.31 4.08
N GLU A 77 -0.38 14.13 5.10
CA GLU A 77 -0.18 15.16 6.13
C GLU A 77 0.39 16.46 5.54
N LYS A 78 1.29 16.35 4.56
CA LYS A 78 1.85 17.51 3.86
C LYS A 78 0.80 18.26 3.04
N VAL A 79 -0.02 17.54 2.26
CA VAL A 79 -1.02 18.16 1.38
C VAL A 79 -2.18 18.76 2.18
N THR A 80 -2.63 18.07 3.22
CA THR A 80 -3.77 18.52 4.03
C THR A 80 -3.38 19.50 5.14
N GLY A 81 -2.12 19.50 5.57
CA GLY A 81 -1.66 20.24 6.75
C GLY A 81 -2.20 19.69 8.08
N LYS A 82 -2.80 18.49 8.08
CA LYS A 82 -3.40 17.84 9.25
C LYS A 82 -2.66 16.54 9.57
N ASN A 83 -2.75 16.09 10.82
CA ASN A 83 -2.28 14.75 11.18
C ASN A 83 -3.17 13.67 10.53
N ILE A 84 -2.56 12.55 10.15
CA ILE A 84 -3.25 11.49 9.40
C ILE A 84 -4.46 10.91 10.15
N ASP A 85 -4.43 10.80 11.47
CA ASP A 85 -5.57 10.25 12.22
C ASP A 85 -6.80 11.15 12.13
N VAL A 86 -6.60 12.47 12.07
CA VAL A 86 -7.68 13.44 11.85
C VAL A 86 -8.26 13.29 10.45
N VAL A 87 -7.41 13.21 9.43
CA VAL A 87 -7.84 13.05 8.03
C VAL A 87 -8.62 11.74 7.84
N LEU A 88 -8.17 10.64 8.44
CA LEU A 88 -8.87 9.37 8.34
C LEU A 88 -10.23 9.40 9.04
N ALA A 89 -10.36 10.06 10.19
CA ALA A 89 -11.64 10.24 10.85
C ALA A 89 -12.62 11.09 10.03
N GLU A 90 -12.14 12.17 9.41
CA GLU A 90 -12.94 13.02 8.52
C GLU A 90 -13.42 12.24 7.28
N ASN A 91 -12.54 11.45 6.66
CA ASN A 91 -12.90 10.63 5.49
C ASN A 91 -13.95 9.56 5.82
N VAL A 92 -13.88 8.94 7.00
CA VAL A 92 -14.90 7.98 7.44
C VAL A 92 -16.26 8.66 7.61
N ALA A 93 -16.30 9.82 8.26
CA ALA A 93 -17.54 10.58 8.44
C ALA A 93 -18.15 11.03 7.10
N LEU A 94 -17.31 11.34 6.10
CA LEU A 94 -17.76 11.68 4.75
C LEU A 94 -18.28 10.45 3.98
N GLU A 95 -17.58 9.32 4.01
CA GLU A 95 -18.06 8.07 3.36
C GLU A 95 -19.42 7.62 3.98
N GLU A 96 -19.61 7.79 5.29
CA GLU A 96 -20.89 7.52 5.97
C GLU A 96 -21.99 8.51 5.53
N ALA A 97 -21.69 9.80 5.41
CA ALA A 97 -22.65 10.81 4.98
C ALA A 97 -23.05 10.69 3.49
N GLU A 98 -22.15 10.21 2.63
CA GLU A 98 -22.42 9.97 1.20
C GLU A 98 -23.18 8.65 0.95
N GLY A 99 -23.04 7.65 1.83
CA GLY A 99 -23.73 6.35 1.72
C GLY A 99 -25.19 6.34 2.15
N ASP A 100 -25.65 7.38 2.86
CA ASP A 100 -27.00 7.53 3.41
C ASP A 100 -27.97 8.36 2.52
N LEU A 101 -27.60 8.62 1.26
CA LEU A 101 -28.41 9.32 0.23
C LEU A 101 -28.89 8.36 -0.87
#